data_AF-A0A7X4B4M9-F1
#
_entry.id   AF-A0A7X4B4M9-F1
#
_cell.length_a   1.000
_cell.length_b   1.000
_cell.length_c   1.000
_cell.angle_alpha   90.00
_cell.angle_beta   90.00
_cell.angle_gamma   90.00
#
_symmetry.space_group_name_H-M   'P 1'
#
loop_
_entity.id
_entity.type
_entity.pdbx_description
1 polymer ?
#
loop_
_entity_poly.entity_id
_entity_poly.type
_entity_poly.pdbx_seq_one_letter_code
_entity_poly.pdbx_strand_id
1 'polypeptide(L)'
;MQEFGTFKTTYLRQAWRREDDFTTWLSKNLTLLGKALNMDLELVGEHINVGRYECDLLCRNKRDNAFVVIENQLEECDHDHIGKALVYATGLHAKTVIWIAEGFTNEHRKTIDRLNEITPDDIQFFGVQLEVIRIDDSLSAPKFNLIVKPDNWVPHIILSDDYWERFKHYLEQHKSNLEVLKWTAGKNFLGFHLGYDVNDGQMPNYWIAAGKDKGFISATFCINKRNFPDIIQWFKDNRQDVDQIFSNNFDEKPKRPDPHPYAVVGVSRKLKNQTEDTQEFVWFRERLEKLFNIFKQDGEIDFLSGG
;
A
#
# COMPACT_ATOMS: atom_id res chain seq x y z
N MET A 1 -17.26 13.43 36.49
CA MET A 1 -17.88 13.41 35.16
C MET A 1 -16.82 13.94 34.19
N GLN A 2 -16.53 13.25 33.10
CA GLN A 2 -15.49 13.69 32.16
C GLN A 2 -16.06 14.79 31.26
N GLU A 3 -15.40 15.94 31.20
CA GLU A 3 -15.76 17.04 30.31
C GLU A 3 -15.07 16.86 28.94
N PHE A 4 -15.79 17.19 27.87
CA PHE A 4 -15.32 17.09 26.49
C PHE A 4 -15.36 18.48 25.84
N GLY A 5 -14.35 18.79 25.03
CA GLY A 5 -14.27 20.04 24.29
C GLY A 5 -15.20 20.10 23.08
N THR A 6 -15.43 21.30 22.57
CA THR A 6 -16.32 21.54 21.42
C THR A 6 -15.53 21.86 20.16
N PHE A 7 -15.86 21.18 19.06
CA PHE A 7 -15.32 21.51 17.73
C PHE A 7 -15.86 22.85 17.24
N LYS A 8 -14.96 23.69 16.73
CA LYS A 8 -15.28 24.95 16.06
C LYS A 8 -14.56 24.99 14.72
N THR A 9 -15.31 25.19 13.63
CA THR A 9 -14.75 25.50 12.31
C THR A 9 -14.46 27.00 12.25
N THR A 10 -13.28 27.38 11.76
CA THR A 10 -12.87 28.76 11.56
C THR A 10 -12.71 29.05 10.08
N TYR A 11 -12.97 30.29 9.66
CA TYR A 11 -12.76 30.73 8.28
C TYR A 11 -11.30 30.55 7.85
N LEU A 12 -11.07 30.04 6.64
CA LEU A 12 -9.73 29.81 6.12
C LEU A 12 -8.90 31.09 6.10
N ARG A 13 -9.53 32.23 5.78
CA ARG A 13 -8.89 33.55 5.75
C ARG A 13 -8.37 34.06 7.09
N GLN A 14 -8.77 33.43 8.21
CA GLN A 14 -8.19 33.70 9.53
C GLN A 14 -6.88 32.94 9.75
N ALA A 15 -6.72 31.77 9.12
CA ALA A 15 -5.50 30.97 9.19
C ALA A 15 -4.45 31.43 8.16
N TRP A 16 -4.90 31.75 6.94
CA TRP A 16 -4.06 32.25 5.85
C TRP A 16 -4.70 33.48 5.23
N ARG A 17 -4.01 34.62 5.19
CA ARG A 17 -4.63 35.86 4.74
C ARG A 17 -4.86 35.85 3.22
N ARG A 18 -3.96 35.20 2.46
CA ARG A 18 -3.96 35.09 1.00
C ARG A 18 -3.68 33.66 0.56
N GLU A 19 -4.02 33.31 -0.69
CA GLU A 19 -3.68 32.00 -1.26
C GLU A 19 -2.17 31.74 -1.20
N ASP A 20 -1.33 32.74 -1.52
CA ASP A 20 0.15 32.61 -1.43
C ASP A 20 0.63 32.17 -0.04
N ASP A 21 -0.02 32.65 1.04
CA ASP A 21 0.31 32.25 2.41
C ASP A 21 -0.01 30.76 2.64
N PHE A 22 -1.10 30.27 2.04
CA PHE A 22 -1.49 28.87 2.09
C PHE A 22 -0.58 28.00 1.21
N THR A 23 -0.25 28.44 0.00
CA THR A 23 0.69 27.75 -0.92
C THR A 23 2.04 27.50 -0.25
N THR A 24 2.66 28.54 0.32
CA THR A 24 3.94 28.42 1.04
C THR A 24 3.83 27.61 2.34
N TRP A 25 2.68 27.62 3.01
CA TRP A 25 2.46 26.76 4.16
C TRP A 25 2.32 25.29 3.72
N LEU A 26 1.55 25.02 2.67
CA LEU A 26 1.28 23.69 2.16
C LEU A 26 2.55 23.03 1.61
N SER A 27 3.40 23.77 0.91
CA SER A 27 4.69 23.28 0.39
C SER A 27 5.59 22.69 1.48
N LYS A 28 5.51 23.25 2.70
CA LYS A 28 6.27 22.81 3.90
C LYS A 28 5.54 21.71 4.69
N ASN A 29 4.26 21.48 4.40
CA ASN A 29 3.38 20.57 5.13
C ASN A 29 2.73 19.52 4.23
N LEU A 30 3.34 19.20 3.09
CA LEU A 30 2.82 18.24 2.10
C LEU A 30 2.50 16.87 2.71
N THR A 31 3.17 16.46 3.79
CA THR A 31 2.85 15.22 4.51
C THR A 31 1.41 15.17 5.03
N LEU A 32 0.79 16.32 5.37
CA LEU A 32 -0.61 16.36 5.82
C LEU A 32 -1.57 16.06 4.67
N LEU A 33 -1.35 16.70 3.53
CA LEU A 33 -2.13 16.44 2.31
C LEU A 33 -1.88 15.02 1.79
N GLY A 34 -0.62 14.61 1.75
CA GLY A 34 -0.20 13.26 1.36
C GLY A 34 -0.81 12.18 2.25
N LYS A 35 -1.02 12.42 3.54
CA LYS A 35 -1.79 11.51 4.41
C LYS A 35 -3.25 11.42 4.02
N ALA A 36 -3.91 12.56 3.76
CA ALA A 36 -5.32 12.60 3.38
C ALA A 36 -5.58 11.95 2.01
N LEU A 37 -4.66 12.15 1.06
CA LEU A 37 -4.69 11.58 -0.28
C LEU A 37 -3.97 10.24 -0.40
N ASN A 38 -3.37 9.79 0.69
CA ASN A 38 -2.56 8.59 0.71
C ASN A 38 -1.55 8.56 -0.47
N MET A 39 -0.76 9.63 -0.58
CA MET A 39 0.29 9.85 -1.58
C MET A 39 1.57 10.31 -0.88
N ASP A 40 2.72 9.84 -1.36
CA ASP A 40 4.02 10.34 -0.92
C ASP A 40 4.46 11.48 -1.85
N LEU A 41 4.13 12.70 -1.43
CA LEU A 41 4.36 13.92 -2.21
C LEU A 41 5.72 14.54 -1.87
N GLU A 42 6.54 14.76 -2.89
CA GLU A 42 7.77 15.53 -2.83
C GLU A 42 7.59 16.87 -3.55
N LEU A 43 7.97 17.97 -2.91
CA LEU A 43 7.93 19.29 -3.54
C LEU A 43 8.94 19.35 -4.69
N VAL A 44 8.48 19.75 -5.87
CA VAL A 44 9.35 20.11 -7.01
C VAL A 44 9.56 21.63 -7.03
N GLY A 45 8.50 22.40 -6.79
CA GLY A 45 8.59 23.83 -6.56
C GLY A 45 7.23 24.49 -6.35
N GLU A 46 7.29 25.70 -5.81
CA GLU A 46 6.15 26.62 -5.69
C GLU A 46 6.15 27.52 -6.93
N HIS A 47 4.97 27.99 -7.34
CA HIS A 47 4.86 29.08 -8.31
C HIS A 47 5.56 28.76 -9.65
N ILE A 48 5.24 27.59 -10.24
CA ILE A 48 5.89 27.09 -11.46
C ILE A 48 5.27 27.73 -12.70
N ASN A 49 6.11 28.40 -13.49
CA ASN A 49 5.69 29.03 -14.74
C ASN A 49 5.20 28.00 -15.77
N VAL A 50 4.00 28.24 -16.29
CA VAL A 50 3.38 27.56 -17.46
C VAL A 50 3.00 28.64 -18.48
N GLY A 51 3.95 28.97 -19.36
CA GLY A 51 3.80 30.08 -20.29
C GLY A 51 3.79 31.42 -19.55
N ARG A 52 2.64 32.13 -19.58
CA ARG A 52 2.43 33.41 -18.87
C ARG A 52 1.72 33.24 -17.52
N TYR A 53 1.35 32.02 -17.18
CA TYR A 53 0.61 31.67 -15.98
C TYR A 53 1.53 30.92 -15.03
N GLU A 54 1.07 30.71 -13.81
CA GLU A 54 1.86 30.15 -12.73
C GLU A 54 1.00 29.13 -11.97
N CYS A 55 1.53 27.91 -11.86
CA CYS A 55 0.95 26.83 -11.07
C CYS A 55 1.36 26.96 -9.61
N ASP A 56 0.42 26.82 -8.69
CA ASP A 56 0.64 27.05 -7.26
C ASP A 56 1.73 26.10 -6.72
N LEU A 57 1.55 24.78 -6.89
CA LEU A 57 2.56 23.79 -6.53
C LEU A 57 2.69 22.71 -7.60
N LEU A 58 3.94 22.43 -7.95
CA LEU A 58 4.32 21.19 -8.62
C LEU A 58 4.97 20.26 -7.61
N CYS A 59 4.46 19.05 -7.52
CA CYS A 59 5.00 17.97 -6.72
C CYS A 59 5.33 16.76 -7.59
N ARG A 60 6.04 15.81 -7.00
CA ARG A 60 6.30 14.48 -7.54
C ARG A 60 5.74 13.44 -6.59
N ASN A 61 5.01 12.47 -7.12
CA ASN A 61 4.69 11.26 -6.37
C ASN A 61 5.95 10.40 -6.31
N LYS A 62 6.53 10.20 -5.11
CA LYS A 62 7.78 9.45 -4.96
C LYS A 62 7.68 7.99 -5.41
N ARG A 63 6.45 7.45 -5.49
CA ARG A 63 6.22 6.05 -5.82
C ARG A 63 6.49 5.72 -7.28
N ASP A 64 6.02 6.56 -8.18
CA ASP A 64 6.07 6.35 -9.64
C ASP A 64 6.82 7.48 -10.37
N ASN A 65 7.35 8.45 -9.61
CA ASN A 65 8.00 9.66 -10.10
C ASN A 65 7.12 10.54 -10.99
N ALA A 66 5.80 10.34 -11.00
CA ALA A 66 4.89 11.14 -11.80
C ALA A 66 4.70 12.53 -11.21
N PHE A 67 4.51 13.52 -12.09
CA PHE A 67 4.21 14.89 -11.66
C PHE A 67 2.76 15.02 -11.17
N VAL A 68 2.62 15.79 -10.11
CA VAL A 68 1.37 16.11 -9.43
C VAL A 68 1.22 17.62 -9.40
N VAL A 69 0.21 18.15 -10.07
CA VAL A 69 -0.17 19.57 -10.00
C VAL A 69 -1.15 19.75 -8.86
N ILE A 70 -0.91 20.77 -8.04
CA ILE A 70 -1.83 21.19 -6.99
C ILE A 70 -2.21 22.64 -7.25
N GLU A 71 -3.51 22.90 -7.35
CA GLU A 71 -4.09 24.24 -7.40
C GLU A 71 -4.93 24.45 -6.16
N ASN A 72 -4.74 25.58 -5.49
CA ASN A 72 -5.40 25.86 -4.22
C ASN A 72 -6.05 27.24 -4.16
N GLN A 73 -7.20 27.29 -3.51
CA GLN A 73 -7.95 28.53 -3.27
C GLN A 73 -8.53 28.52 -1.85
N LEU A 74 -8.72 29.71 -1.27
CA LEU A 74 -9.29 29.88 0.07
C LEU A 74 -10.80 30.13 0.07
N GLU A 75 -11.41 30.15 -1.13
CA GLU A 75 -12.84 30.30 -1.38
C GLU A 75 -13.49 28.98 -1.84
N GLU A 76 -14.81 29.00 -1.93
CA GLU A 76 -15.63 28.06 -2.71
C GLU A 76 -15.11 27.90 -4.15
N CYS A 77 -15.11 26.65 -4.62
CA CYS A 77 -14.67 26.27 -5.96
C CYS A 77 -15.27 27.13 -7.09
N ASP A 78 -14.48 27.42 -8.12
CA ASP A 78 -14.91 28.14 -9.32
C ASP A 78 -14.36 27.54 -10.63
N HIS A 79 -14.87 28.04 -11.76
CA HIS A 79 -14.44 27.60 -13.09
C HIS A 79 -13.01 28.02 -13.45
N ASP A 80 -12.52 29.11 -12.85
CA ASP A 80 -11.21 29.68 -13.19
C ASP A 80 -10.11 28.75 -12.68
N HIS A 81 -10.20 28.27 -11.44
CA HIS A 81 -9.19 27.42 -10.81
C HIS A 81 -9.17 26.01 -11.39
N ILE A 82 -10.32 25.39 -11.68
CA ILE A 82 -10.31 24.10 -12.38
C ILE A 82 -9.73 24.24 -13.79
N GLY A 83 -10.05 25.33 -14.50
CA GLY A 83 -9.47 25.62 -15.81
C GLY A 83 -7.95 25.74 -15.75
N LYS A 84 -7.42 26.49 -14.78
CA LYS A 84 -5.98 26.60 -14.49
C LYS A 84 -5.36 25.23 -14.21
N ALA A 85 -5.95 24.45 -13.29
CA ALA A 85 -5.44 23.13 -12.90
C ALA A 85 -5.28 22.19 -14.12
N LEU A 86 -6.25 22.18 -15.03
CA LEU A 86 -6.19 21.40 -16.27
C LEU A 86 -5.11 21.89 -17.24
N VAL A 87 -4.98 23.22 -17.41
CA VAL A 87 -3.95 23.82 -18.27
C VAL A 87 -2.56 23.51 -17.73
N TYR A 88 -2.35 23.62 -16.42
CA TYR A 88 -1.07 23.36 -15.79
C TYR A 88 -0.71 21.88 -15.83
N ALA A 89 -1.67 20.99 -15.57
CA ALA A 89 -1.46 19.55 -15.71
C ALA A 89 -1.01 19.19 -17.12
N THR A 90 -1.65 19.79 -18.13
CA THR A 90 -1.27 19.58 -19.53
C THR A 90 0.13 20.14 -19.83
N GLY A 91 0.41 21.38 -19.42
CA GLY A 91 1.67 22.06 -19.70
C GLY A 91 2.88 21.48 -18.97
N LEU A 92 2.67 20.87 -17.81
CA LEU A 92 3.70 20.24 -16.98
C LEU A 92 3.75 18.71 -17.14
N HIS A 93 2.93 18.14 -18.02
CA HIS A 93 2.79 16.70 -18.22
C HIS A 93 2.51 15.95 -16.90
N ALA A 94 1.68 16.55 -16.05
CA ALA A 94 1.27 15.95 -14.78
C ALA A 94 0.24 14.84 -15.01
N LYS A 95 0.42 13.75 -14.27
CA LYS A 95 -0.52 12.63 -14.25
C LYS A 95 -1.59 12.79 -13.18
N THR A 96 -1.34 13.63 -12.20
CA THR A 96 -2.27 13.85 -11.09
C THR A 96 -2.56 15.33 -10.93
N VAL A 97 -3.83 15.65 -10.73
CA VAL A 97 -4.32 16.99 -10.44
C VAL A 97 -5.05 16.98 -9.10
N ILE A 98 -4.63 17.84 -8.19
CA ILE A 98 -5.27 18.01 -6.88
C ILE A 98 -5.81 19.44 -6.82
N TRP A 99 -7.12 19.59 -6.74
CA TRP A 99 -7.76 20.88 -6.52
C TRP A 99 -8.21 21.01 -5.07
N ILE A 100 -7.71 22.03 -4.38
CA ILE A 100 -8.01 22.31 -2.96
C ILE A 100 -8.83 23.59 -2.86
N ALA A 101 -10.00 23.53 -2.20
CA ALA A 101 -10.88 24.67 -2.01
C ALA A 101 -11.63 24.61 -0.66
N GLU A 102 -12.22 25.72 -0.21
CA GLU A 102 -13.04 25.77 1.02
C GLU A 102 -14.28 24.86 0.92
N GLY A 103 -14.86 24.80 -0.27
CA GLY A 103 -16.08 24.07 -0.55
C GLY A 103 -16.20 23.73 -2.03
N PHE A 104 -17.03 22.73 -2.32
CA PHE A 104 -17.28 22.27 -3.67
C PHE A 104 -18.77 22.17 -3.97
N THR A 105 -19.20 22.77 -5.08
CA THR A 105 -20.55 22.59 -5.61
C THR A 105 -20.71 21.19 -6.22
N ASN A 106 -21.96 20.76 -6.37
CA ASN A 106 -22.27 19.47 -7.00
C ASN A 106 -21.80 19.42 -8.46
N GLU A 107 -21.85 20.54 -9.17
CA GLU A 107 -21.44 20.68 -10.56
C GLU A 107 -19.93 20.46 -10.72
N HIS A 108 -19.12 21.11 -9.88
CA HIS A 108 -17.67 20.92 -9.90
C HIS A 108 -17.29 19.51 -9.49
N ARG A 109 -17.94 18.93 -8.47
CA ARG A 109 -17.72 17.52 -8.07
C ARG A 109 -17.98 16.56 -9.21
N LYS A 110 -19.18 16.63 -9.81
CA LYS A 110 -19.56 15.79 -10.95
C LYS A 110 -18.66 16.00 -12.17
N THR A 111 -18.13 17.20 -12.35
CA THR A 111 -17.18 17.48 -13.43
C THR A 111 -15.88 16.72 -13.20
N ILE A 112 -15.33 16.74 -11.99
CA ILE A 112 -14.12 15.99 -11.63
C ILE A 112 -14.37 14.48 -11.70
N ASP A 113 -15.52 14.00 -11.21
CA ASP A 113 -15.93 12.59 -11.35
C ASP A 113 -15.95 12.20 -12.83
N ARG A 114 -16.60 13.02 -13.68
CA ARG A 114 -16.68 12.77 -15.11
C ARG A 114 -15.31 12.79 -15.79
N LEU A 115 -14.38 13.63 -15.34
CA LEU A 115 -13.01 13.62 -15.83
C LEU A 115 -12.33 12.29 -15.52
N ASN A 116 -12.41 11.82 -14.26
CA ASN A 116 -11.87 10.52 -13.86
C ASN A 116 -12.48 9.35 -14.66
N GLU A 117 -13.75 9.42 -15.04
CA GLU A 117 -14.40 8.38 -15.87
C GLU A 117 -13.90 8.33 -17.32
N ILE A 118 -13.56 9.48 -17.91
CA ILE A 118 -13.27 9.57 -19.36
C ILE A 118 -11.79 9.61 -19.67
N THR A 119 -10.93 9.89 -18.69
CA THR A 119 -9.48 9.85 -18.86
C THR A 119 -8.91 8.46 -18.60
N PRO A 120 -7.76 8.10 -19.18
CA PRO A 120 -7.05 6.88 -18.84
C PRO A 120 -6.76 6.76 -17.33
N ASP A 121 -6.68 5.53 -16.81
CA ASP A 121 -6.47 5.24 -15.38
C ASP A 121 -5.19 5.87 -14.78
N ASP A 122 -4.21 6.19 -15.62
CA ASP A 122 -2.96 6.83 -15.21
C ASP A 122 -3.06 8.35 -15.11
N ILE A 123 -4.21 8.95 -15.44
CA ILE A 123 -4.54 10.35 -15.20
C ILE A 123 -5.60 10.43 -14.10
N GLN A 124 -5.31 11.19 -13.04
CA GLN A 124 -6.12 11.17 -11.83
C GLN A 124 -6.44 12.59 -11.36
N PHE A 125 -7.72 12.83 -11.05
CA PHE A 125 -8.21 14.11 -10.54
C PHE A 125 -8.78 13.95 -9.14
N PHE A 126 -8.39 14.87 -8.25
CA PHE A 126 -8.81 14.90 -6.85
C PHE A 126 -9.44 16.23 -6.52
N GLY A 127 -10.60 16.17 -5.84
CA GLY A 127 -11.20 17.32 -5.16
C GLY A 127 -10.99 17.18 -3.66
N VAL A 128 -10.37 18.19 -3.05
CA VAL A 128 -10.06 18.20 -1.62
C VAL A 128 -10.65 19.44 -0.96
N GLN A 129 -11.60 19.23 -0.06
CA GLN A 129 -12.17 20.29 0.73
C GLN A 129 -11.25 20.60 1.93
N LEU A 130 -10.85 21.87 2.06
CA LEU A 130 -10.03 22.39 3.14
C LEU A 130 -10.91 22.98 4.25
N GLU A 131 -10.74 22.50 5.47
CA GLU A 131 -11.33 23.10 6.67
C GLU A 131 -10.22 23.48 7.66
N VAL A 132 -10.48 24.48 8.50
CA VAL A 132 -9.66 24.75 9.69
C VAL A 132 -10.53 24.55 10.91
N ILE A 133 -10.11 23.61 11.77
CA ILE A 133 -10.84 23.21 12.96
C ILE A 133 -10.04 23.54 14.23
N ARG A 134 -10.72 23.82 15.32
CA ARG A 134 -10.11 23.91 16.67
C ARG A 134 -11.02 23.29 17.71
N ILE A 135 -10.42 22.74 18.75
CA ILE A 135 -11.14 22.27 19.95
C ILE A 135 -11.00 23.36 21.00
N ASP A 136 -12.12 23.94 21.43
CA ASP A 136 -12.17 25.05 22.39
C ASP A 136 -11.21 26.20 22.04
N ASP A 137 -10.12 26.34 22.80
CA ASP A 137 -9.08 27.37 22.66
C ASP A 137 -7.70 26.82 22.25
N SER A 138 -7.68 25.61 21.70
CA SER A 138 -6.49 25.02 21.08
C SER A 138 -6.07 25.74 19.80
N LEU A 139 -4.85 25.43 19.35
CA LEU A 139 -4.35 25.85 18.04
C LEU A 139 -5.24 25.31 16.93
N SER A 140 -5.46 26.15 15.93
CA SER A 140 -6.16 25.76 14.71
C SER A 140 -5.40 24.66 13.96
N ALA A 141 -6.13 23.62 13.55
CA ALA A 141 -5.62 22.50 12.79
C ALA A 141 -6.29 22.45 11.41
N PRO A 142 -5.52 22.35 10.33
CA PRO A 142 -6.06 22.16 8.99
C PRO A 142 -6.52 20.72 8.80
N LYS A 143 -7.64 20.55 8.12
CA LYS A 143 -8.23 19.24 7.80
C LYS A 143 -8.53 19.19 6.31
N PHE A 144 -7.96 18.19 5.65
CA PHE A 144 -8.18 17.91 4.23
C PHE A 144 -9.21 16.79 4.11
N ASN A 145 -10.37 17.10 3.54
CA ASN A 145 -11.42 16.13 3.30
C ASN A 145 -11.44 15.76 1.83
N LEU A 146 -11.22 14.49 1.53
CA LEU A 146 -11.27 13.97 0.17
C LEU A 146 -12.74 13.82 -0.27
N ILE A 147 -13.18 14.67 -1.19
CA ILE A 147 -14.59 14.72 -1.63
C ILE A 147 -14.82 14.10 -3.01
N VAL A 148 -13.77 14.06 -3.84
CA VAL A 148 -13.74 13.45 -5.18
C VAL A 148 -12.39 12.78 -5.38
N LYS A 149 -12.41 11.57 -5.92
CA LYS A 149 -11.24 10.72 -6.18
C LYS A 149 -11.54 9.80 -7.37
N PRO A 150 -10.52 9.25 -8.06
CA PRO A 150 -10.74 8.21 -9.07
C PRO A 150 -11.43 6.96 -8.48
N ASP A 151 -12.25 6.28 -9.29
CA ASP A 151 -12.98 5.07 -8.85
C ASP A 151 -12.02 3.93 -8.47
N ASN A 152 -10.98 3.73 -9.28
CA ASN A 152 -9.90 2.78 -9.03
C ASN A 152 -8.88 3.28 -7.99
N TRP A 153 -9.12 4.44 -7.36
CA TRP A 153 -8.29 4.89 -6.25
C TRP A 153 -8.56 3.99 -5.03
N VAL A 154 -7.63 3.08 -4.81
CA VAL A 154 -7.51 2.38 -3.54
C VAL A 154 -6.54 3.19 -2.67
N PRO A 155 -6.91 3.57 -1.44
CA PRO A 155 -5.95 4.10 -0.50
C PRO A 155 -4.89 3.02 -0.25
N HIS A 156 -3.77 3.13 -0.95
CA HIS A 156 -2.53 2.43 -0.66
C HIS A 156 -1.94 2.89 0.66
N ILE A 157 -2.62 2.62 1.78
CA ILE A 157 -2.24 2.98 3.16
C ILE A 157 -0.74 3.19 3.23
N ILE A 158 -0.28 4.41 3.58
CA ILE A 158 1.14 4.77 3.73
C ILE A 158 1.84 3.55 4.30
N LEU A 159 2.54 2.89 3.40
CA LEU A 159 3.04 1.57 3.60
C LEU A 159 4.04 1.71 4.74
N SER A 160 3.77 1.04 5.86
CA SER A 160 4.68 0.96 6.99
C SER A 160 6.12 0.78 6.49
N ASP A 161 7.10 1.43 7.13
CA ASP A 161 8.52 1.17 6.87
C ASP A 161 8.87 -0.33 7.07
N ASP A 162 7.99 -1.07 7.77
CA ASP A 162 8.05 -2.51 7.87
C ASP A 162 7.72 -3.22 6.54
N TYR A 163 8.72 -3.91 6.00
CA TYR A 163 8.63 -4.67 4.75
C TYR A 163 7.50 -5.73 4.74
N TRP A 164 7.22 -6.37 5.87
CA TRP A 164 6.23 -7.43 5.96
C TRP A 164 4.80 -6.89 6.05
N GLU A 165 4.60 -5.74 6.69
CA GLU A 165 3.34 -4.99 6.60
C GLU A 165 3.04 -4.60 5.14
N ARG A 166 4.07 -4.16 4.39
CA ARG A 166 3.89 -3.86 2.97
C ARG A 166 3.50 -5.08 2.14
N PHE A 167 4.12 -6.22 2.42
CA PHE A 167 3.78 -7.47 1.74
C PHE A 167 2.36 -7.94 2.09
N LYS A 168 1.93 -7.83 3.35
CA LYS A 168 0.53 -8.12 3.75
C LYS A 168 -0.47 -7.28 2.98
N HIS A 169 -0.25 -5.97 2.92
CA HIS A 169 -1.11 -5.09 2.15
C HIS A 169 -1.10 -5.45 0.66
N TYR A 170 0.07 -5.78 0.09
CA TYR A 170 0.15 -6.28 -1.29
C TYR A 170 -0.73 -7.51 -1.51
N LEU A 171 -0.77 -8.47 -0.58
CA LEU A 171 -1.63 -9.66 -0.68
C LEU A 171 -3.12 -9.30 -0.64
N GLU A 172 -3.53 -8.38 0.25
CA GLU A 172 -4.90 -7.88 0.34
C GLU A 172 -5.36 -7.22 -0.97
N GLN A 173 -4.53 -6.35 -1.54
CA GLN A 173 -4.83 -5.65 -2.81
C GLN A 173 -5.04 -6.61 -3.98
N HIS A 174 -4.36 -7.76 -3.95
CA HIS A 174 -4.47 -8.77 -4.99
C HIS A 174 -5.43 -9.90 -4.65
N LYS A 175 -6.24 -9.75 -3.59
CA LYS A 175 -7.23 -10.74 -3.14
C LYS A 175 -6.64 -12.13 -2.96
N SER A 176 -5.43 -12.19 -2.39
CA SER A 176 -4.75 -13.46 -2.13
C SER A 176 -5.52 -14.32 -1.14
N ASN A 177 -5.47 -15.64 -1.33
CA ASN A 177 -6.08 -16.62 -0.41
C ASN A 177 -5.15 -17.00 0.77
N LEU A 178 -3.99 -16.36 0.89
CA LEU A 178 -3.00 -16.67 1.92
C LEU A 178 -3.34 -15.98 3.24
N GLU A 179 -3.68 -16.75 4.26
CA GLU A 179 -3.97 -16.24 5.60
C GLU A 179 -2.72 -16.23 6.48
N VAL A 180 -2.39 -15.09 7.06
CA VAL A 180 -1.17 -14.88 7.86
C VAL A 180 -1.24 -15.56 9.23
N LEU A 181 -0.17 -16.27 9.59
CA LEU A 181 0.03 -16.81 10.94
C LEU A 181 0.41 -15.70 11.92
N LYS A 182 -0.47 -15.39 12.88
CA LYS A 182 -0.31 -14.28 13.83
C LYS A 182 1.02 -14.28 14.60
N TRP A 183 1.53 -15.45 14.99
CA TRP A 183 2.79 -15.57 15.75
C TRP A 183 4.04 -15.16 14.96
N THR A 184 3.91 -14.99 13.63
CA THR A 184 5.01 -14.52 12.77
C THR A 184 5.11 -12.99 12.70
N ALA A 185 4.20 -12.26 13.36
CA ALA A 185 4.26 -10.81 13.46
C ALA A 185 5.60 -10.33 14.08
N GLY A 186 6.24 -9.35 13.44
CA GLY A 186 7.53 -8.79 13.87
C GLY A 186 8.74 -9.71 13.68
N LYS A 187 8.60 -10.83 12.95
CA LYS A 187 9.72 -11.69 12.55
C LYS A 187 10.29 -11.24 11.21
N ASN A 188 11.51 -11.70 10.88
CA ASN A 188 12.13 -11.48 9.56
C ASN A 188 11.55 -12.37 8.45
N PHE A 189 10.36 -12.91 8.66
CA PHE A 189 9.62 -13.77 7.73
C PHE A 189 8.13 -13.67 8.07
N LEU A 190 7.28 -13.97 7.09
CA LEU A 190 5.83 -14.04 7.25
C LEU A 190 5.36 -15.46 6.95
N GLY A 191 4.66 -16.08 7.89
CA GLY A 191 4.10 -17.41 7.73
C GLY A 191 2.63 -17.37 7.33
N PHE A 192 2.16 -18.39 6.63
CA PHE A 192 0.78 -18.51 6.18
C PHE A 192 0.21 -19.90 6.45
N HIS A 193 -1.08 -19.95 6.73
CA HIS A 193 -1.83 -21.19 6.92
C HIS A 193 -1.89 -22.02 5.64
N LEU A 194 -1.85 -23.35 5.80
CA LEU A 194 -2.04 -24.36 4.76
C LEU A 194 -3.25 -25.23 5.15
N GLY A 195 -4.43 -24.63 5.26
CA GLY A 195 -5.65 -25.34 5.67
C GLY A 195 -5.93 -25.32 7.17
N TYR A 196 -6.82 -26.20 7.62
CA TYR A 196 -7.40 -26.23 8.97
C TYR A 196 -6.48 -26.87 10.02
N ASP A 197 -5.34 -26.26 10.33
CA ASP A 197 -4.66 -26.51 11.61
C ASP A 197 -5.08 -25.41 12.59
N VAL A 198 -6.18 -25.69 13.28
CA VAL A 198 -6.97 -24.75 14.10
C VAL A 198 -6.38 -24.69 15.50
N ASN A 199 -5.24 -24.04 15.67
CA ASN A 199 -4.80 -23.60 16.99
C ASN A 199 -4.23 -22.18 16.88
N ASP A 200 -5.15 -21.21 16.84
CA ASP A 200 -4.86 -19.78 16.85
C ASP A 200 -4.10 -19.44 18.15
N GLY A 201 -2.76 -19.50 18.10
CA GLY A 201 -1.88 -19.25 19.26
C GLY A 201 -0.71 -20.23 19.45
N GLN A 202 -0.69 -21.40 18.78
CA GLN A 202 0.46 -22.32 18.79
C GLN A 202 1.05 -22.47 17.37
N MET A 203 2.32 -22.90 17.28
CA MET A 203 2.92 -23.17 15.97
C MET A 203 2.24 -24.39 15.31
N PRO A 204 1.71 -24.25 14.09
CA PRO A 204 1.05 -25.36 13.39
C PRO A 204 2.04 -26.46 13.06
N ASN A 205 1.56 -27.65 12.70
CA ASN A 205 2.45 -28.76 12.31
C ASN A 205 3.19 -28.48 11.01
N TYR A 206 2.63 -27.65 10.14
CA TYR A 206 3.21 -27.22 8.89
C TYR A 206 2.67 -25.85 8.46
N TRP A 207 3.44 -25.11 7.66
CA TRP A 207 3.06 -23.80 7.12
C TRP A 207 3.90 -23.47 5.89
N ILE A 208 3.48 -22.51 5.08
CA ILE A 208 4.35 -21.86 4.09
C ILE A 208 4.82 -20.51 4.60
N ALA A 209 5.99 -20.05 4.17
CA ALA A 209 6.56 -18.79 4.60
C ALA A 209 7.27 -18.04 3.47
N ALA A 210 7.11 -16.72 3.48
CA ALA A 210 7.97 -15.76 2.79
C ALA A 210 9.09 -15.34 3.75
N GLY A 211 10.35 -15.42 3.32
CA GLY A 211 11.50 -14.98 4.11
C GLY A 211 12.38 -14.00 3.33
N LYS A 212 12.99 -13.06 4.04
CA LYS A 212 14.01 -12.14 3.49
C LYS A 212 15.16 -12.06 4.47
N ASP A 213 16.33 -12.54 4.06
CA ASP A 213 17.53 -12.54 4.89
C ASP A 213 18.80 -12.36 4.04
N LYS A 214 19.75 -11.55 4.53
CA LYS A 214 21.10 -11.37 3.96
C LYS A 214 21.18 -11.29 2.42
N GLY A 215 20.27 -10.54 1.79
CA GLY A 215 20.24 -10.34 0.34
C GLY A 215 19.59 -11.48 -0.45
N PHE A 216 18.81 -12.34 0.20
CA PHE A 216 18.00 -13.38 -0.42
C PHE A 216 16.54 -13.22 -0.03
N ILE A 217 15.65 -13.61 -0.94
CA ILE A 217 14.25 -13.88 -0.65
C ILE A 217 13.99 -15.38 -0.80
N SER A 218 13.09 -15.93 0.01
CA SER A 218 12.77 -17.36 0.02
C SER A 218 11.28 -17.62 0.14
N ALA A 219 10.77 -18.59 -0.61
CA ALA A 219 9.43 -19.14 -0.44
C ALA A 219 9.58 -20.60 0.00
N THR A 220 9.12 -20.93 1.20
CA THR A 220 9.42 -22.20 1.85
C THR A 220 8.20 -22.85 2.47
N PHE A 221 8.10 -24.17 2.33
CA PHE A 221 7.26 -25.03 3.15
C PHE A 221 8.03 -25.48 4.39
N CYS A 222 7.43 -25.34 5.57
CA CYS A 222 8.02 -25.61 6.87
C CYS A 222 7.22 -26.70 7.61
N ILE A 223 7.92 -27.58 8.34
CA ILE A 223 7.33 -28.68 9.10
C ILE A 223 7.83 -28.63 10.55
N ASN A 224 6.92 -28.52 11.52
CA ASN A 224 7.19 -28.30 12.94
C ASN A 224 7.86 -29.49 13.65
N LYS A 225 7.51 -30.72 13.27
CA LYS A 225 8.06 -31.95 13.87
C LYS A 225 8.81 -32.75 12.81
N ARG A 226 10.05 -33.15 13.11
CA ARG A 226 10.98 -33.85 12.20
C ARG A 226 10.53 -35.22 11.66
N ASN A 227 9.27 -35.61 11.82
CA ASN A 227 8.72 -36.81 11.20
C ASN A 227 7.19 -36.70 11.10
N PHE A 228 6.71 -36.09 10.01
CA PHE A 228 5.33 -36.27 9.53
C PHE A 228 5.40 -37.12 8.26
N PRO A 229 5.36 -38.46 8.38
CA PRO A 229 5.49 -39.36 7.22
C PRO A 229 4.53 -39.01 6.09
N ASP A 230 3.31 -38.59 6.44
CA ASP A 230 2.27 -38.23 5.48
C ASP A 230 2.62 -36.98 4.67
N ILE A 231 3.21 -35.95 5.29
CA ILE A 231 3.70 -34.77 4.56
C ILE A 231 4.90 -35.13 3.68
N ILE A 232 5.81 -35.97 4.19
CA ILE A 232 6.95 -36.45 3.40
C ILE A 232 6.46 -37.24 2.19
N GLN A 233 5.43 -38.08 2.37
CA GLN A 233 4.83 -38.85 1.30
C GLN A 233 4.09 -37.95 0.31
N TRP A 234 3.33 -36.97 0.79
CA TRP A 234 2.69 -35.94 -0.04
C TRP A 234 3.70 -35.21 -0.93
N PHE A 235 4.88 -34.85 -0.40
CA PHE A 235 5.95 -34.23 -1.20
C PHE A 235 6.49 -35.16 -2.28
N LYS A 236 6.57 -36.47 -2.01
CA LYS A 236 7.00 -37.45 -3.02
C LYS A 236 5.94 -37.60 -4.11
N ASP A 237 4.68 -37.65 -3.73
CA ASP A 237 3.56 -37.85 -4.65
C ASP A 237 3.35 -36.62 -5.56
N ASN A 238 3.58 -35.42 -5.02
CA ASN A 238 3.41 -34.15 -5.74
C ASN A 238 4.73 -33.54 -6.24
N ARG A 239 5.79 -34.36 -6.31
CA ARG A 239 7.15 -33.87 -6.61
C ARG A 239 7.22 -33.13 -7.94
N GLN A 240 6.53 -33.62 -8.97
CA GLN A 240 6.55 -33.02 -10.30
C GLN A 240 5.98 -31.59 -10.31
N ASP A 241 4.90 -31.33 -9.58
CA ASP A 241 4.26 -30.02 -9.54
C ASP A 241 5.00 -29.06 -8.60
N VAL A 242 5.52 -29.58 -7.49
CA VAL A 242 6.39 -28.85 -6.57
C VAL A 242 7.69 -28.42 -7.27
N ASP A 243 8.31 -29.30 -8.05
CA ASP A 243 9.54 -29.03 -8.80
C ASP A 243 9.35 -27.94 -9.88
N GLN A 244 8.15 -27.87 -10.49
CA GLN A 244 7.80 -26.80 -11.44
C GLN A 244 7.76 -25.41 -10.77
N ILE A 245 7.28 -25.32 -9.53
CA ILE A 245 7.28 -24.06 -8.76
C ILE A 245 8.73 -23.61 -8.48
N PHE A 246 9.60 -24.57 -8.21
CA PHE A 246 10.97 -24.32 -7.78
C PHE A 246 12.01 -24.36 -8.92
N SER A 247 11.57 -24.55 -10.17
CA SER A 247 12.44 -24.56 -11.36
C SER A 247 13.63 -25.51 -11.24
N ASN A 248 13.41 -26.72 -10.70
CA ASN A 248 14.47 -27.71 -10.37
C ASN A 248 15.56 -27.22 -9.39
N ASN A 249 15.42 -26.04 -8.77
CA ASN A 249 16.26 -25.59 -7.66
C ASN A 249 15.66 -26.08 -6.35
N PHE A 250 15.45 -27.38 -6.26
CA PHE A 250 15.20 -28.03 -4.99
C PHE A 250 16.53 -28.03 -4.25
N ASP A 251 16.80 -26.96 -3.51
CA ASP A 251 17.76 -27.01 -2.43
C ASP A 251 17.10 -27.90 -1.37
N GLU A 252 17.15 -29.23 -1.56
CA GLU A 252 17.16 -30.14 -0.43
C GLU A 252 18.36 -29.64 0.37
N LYS A 253 18.12 -28.82 1.38
CA LYS A 253 19.14 -28.54 2.38
C LYS A 253 19.03 -29.64 3.41
N PRO A 254 19.74 -30.78 3.28
CA PRO A 254 20.07 -31.52 4.46
C PRO A 254 21.07 -30.66 5.24
N LYS A 255 20.72 -30.36 6.49
CA LYS A 255 21.58 -29.78 7.54
C LYS A 255 21.82 -28.27 7.44
N ARG A 256 20.92 -27.51 8.08
CA ARG A 256 21.42 -26.39 8.89
C ARG A 256 22.41 -26.98 9.92
N PRO A 257 23.56 -26.36 10.17
CA PRO A 257 24.33 -26.66 11.37
C PRO A 257 23.44 -26.28 12.57
N ASP A 258 23.40 -27.15 13.58
CA ASP A 258 22.54 -27.09 14.77
C ASP A 258 21.05 -27.46 14.62
N PRO A 259 20.43 -28.04 15.67
CA PRO A 259 19.14 -28.70 15.57
C PRO A 259 18.01 -27.66 15.51
N HIS A 260 17.82 -27.06 14.35
CA HIS A 260 16.62 -26.28 14.09
C HIS A 260 15.42 -27.25 14.20
N PRO A 261 14.36 -26.90 14.95
CA PRO A 261 13.26 -27.83 15.25
C PRO A 261 12.46 -28.27 14.00
N TYR A 262 12.67 -27.63 12.84
CA TYR A 262 11.82 -27.77 11.65
C TYR A 262 12.57 -28.30 10.43
N ALA A 263 11.87 -29.10 9.61
CA ALA A 263 12.29 -29.39 8.24
C ALA A 263 11.75 -28.29 7.30
N VAL A 264 12.56 -27.86 6.33
CA VAL A 264 12.21 -26.77 5.42
C VAL A 264 12.54 -27.19 3.98
N VAL A 265 11.57 -27.07 3.09
CA VAL A 265 11.71 -27.29 1.65
C VAL A 265 11.32 -25.99 0.94
N GLY A 266 12.14 -25.51 0.01
CA GLY A 266 11.75 -24.32 -0.75
C GLY A 266 12.82 -23.78 -1.68
N VAL A 267 12.49 -22.67 -2.33
CA VAL A 267 13.39 -21.96 -3.25
C VAL A 267 13.84 -20.66 -2.64
N SER A 268 15.10 -20.30 -2.92
CA SER A 268 15.66 -18.99 -2.59
C SER A 268 16.16 -18.30 -3.85
N ARG A 269 15.99 -16.97 -3.91
CA ARG A 269 16.49 -16.12 -4.99
C ARG A 269 17.40 -15.05 -4.40
N LYS A 270 18.62 -14.93 -4.94
CA LYS A 270 19.53 -13.84 -4.61
C LYS A 270 18.98 -12.54 -5.18
N LEU A 271 18.93 -11.50 -4.36
CA LEU A 271 18.59 -10.15 -4.78
C LEU A 271 19.75 -9.58 -5.59
N LYS A 272 19.46 -9.09 -6.80
CA LYS A 272 20.35 -8.18 -7.53
C LYS A 272 20.00 -6.78 -7.02
N ASN A 273 20.99 -5.92 -6.73
CA ASN A 273 20.89 -4.58 -6.13
C ASN A 273 19.49 -3.93 -6.07
N GLN A 274 19.11 -3.41 -4.90
CA GLN A 274 17.86 -2.67 -4.60
C GLN A 274 16.74 -2.92 -5.62
N THR A 275 16.24 -4.15 -5.65
CA THR A 275 15.00 -4.46 -6.35
C THR A 275 13.86 -3.68 -5.70
N GLU A 276 13.00 -3.08 -6.52
CA GLU A 276 11.73 -2.52 -6.07
C GLU A 276 10.92 -3.63 -5.38
N ASP A 277 10.43 -3.35 -4.17
CA ASP A 277 9.66 -4.28 -3.32
C ASP A 277 8.54 -5.00 -4.11
N THR A 278 7.94 -4.33 -5.09
CA THR A 278 6.90 -4.86 -5.98
C THR A 278 7.31 -6.16 -6.68
N GLN A 279 8.54 -6.26 -7.21
CA GLN A 279 8.99 -7.47 -7.91
C GLN A 279 9.21 -8.63 -6.94
N GLU A 280 9.64 -8.32 -5.72
CA GLU A 280 9.81 -9.30 -4.65
C GLU A 280 8.45 -9.83 -4.17
N PHE A 281 7.46 -8.94 -4.03
CA PHE A 281 6.10 -9.31 -3.63
C PHE A 281 5.38 -10.16 -4.67
N VAL A 282 5.50 -9.84 -5.96
CA VAL A 282 5.03 -10.70 -7.06
C VAL A 282 5.67 -12.08 -6.95
N TRP A 283 7.00 -12.12 -6.76
CA TRP A 283 7.76 -13.37 -6.67
C TRP A 283 7.31 -14.25 -5.50
N PHE A 284 7.02 -13.67 -4.34
CA PHE A 284 6.46 -14.39 -3.20
C PHE A 284 5.05 -14.90 -3.47
N ARG A 285 4.13 -14.01 -3.88
CA ARG A 285 2.71 -14.37 -4.06
C ARG A 285 2.55 -15.54 -5.03
N GLU A 286 3.18 -15.47 -6.20
CA GLU A 286 3.06 -16.51 -7.23
C GLU A 286 3.49 -17.90 -6.73
N ARG A 287 4.53 -17.97 -5.89
CA ARG A 287 5.06 -19.24 -5.38
C ARG A 287 4.22 -19.76 -4.23
N LEU A 288 3.89 -18.89 -3.29
CA LEU A 288 3.15 -19.25 -2.10
C LEU A 288 1.72 -19.63 -2.44
N GLU A 289 1.04 -18.91 -3.34
CA GLU A 289 -0.31 -19.28 -3.79
C GLU A 289 -0.31 -20.58 -4.59
N LYS A 290 0.70 -20.82 -5.44
CA LYS A 290 0.82 -22.11 -6.14
C LYS A 290 1.00 -23.26 -5.15
N LEU A 291 1.90 -23.11 -4.17
CA LEU A 291 2.09 -24.11 -3.11
C LEU A 291 0.80 -24.34 -2.32
N PHE A 292 0.11 -23.27 -1.94
CA PHE A 292 -1.17 -23.33 -1.25
C PHE A 292 -2.24 -24.05 -2.07
N ASN A 293 -2.32 -23.77 -3.37
CA ASN A 293 -3.32 -24.38 -4.26
C ASN A 293 -3.06 -25.86 -4.52
N ILE A 294 -1.81 -26.29 -4.75
CA ILE A 294 -1.47 -27.72 -4.86
C ILE A 294 -1.84 -28.42 -3.56
N PHE A 295 -1.43 -27.85 -2.42
CA PHE A 295 -1.77 -28.41 -1.12
C PHE A 295 -3.28 -28.48 -0.89
N LYS A 296 -4.06 -27.49 -1.33
CA LYS A 296 -5.53 -27.52 -1.19
C LYS A 296 -6.21 -28.51 -2.15
N GLN A 297 -5.66 -28.72 -3.35
CA GLN A 297 -6.22 -29.66 -4.35
C GLN A 297 -6.02 -31.12 -3.93
N ASP A 298 -4.85 -31.45 -3.38
CA ASP A 298 -4.51 -32.82 -2.97
C ASP A 298 -4.72 -33.07 -1.47
N GLY A 299 -4.85 -32.01 -0.68
CA GLY A 299 -4.80 -32.01 0.78
C GLY A 299 -6.14 -31.79 1.48
N GLU A 300 -7.25 -32.33 0.96
CA GLU A 300 -8.31 -32.85 1.85
C GLU A 300 -7.81 -34.13 2.58
N ILE A 301 -6.56 -34.13 3.02
CA ILE A 301 -6.04 -35.14 3.92
C ILE A 301 -6.45 -34.65 5.31
N ASP A 302 -7.42 -35.34 5.88
CA ASP A 302 -7.94 -35.11 7.23
C ASP A 302 -6.85 -35.48 8.25
N PHE A 303 -5.84 -34.61 8.40
CA PHE A 303 -4.72 -34.76 9.36
C PHE A 303 -5.18 -34.70 10.83
N LEU A 304 -6.49 -34.59 11.08
CA LEU A 304 -7.10 -34.66 12.40
C LEU A 304 -7.12 -36.09 12.99
N SER A 305 -6.69 -37.10 12.25
CA SER A 305 -6.67 -38.50 12.70
C SER A 305 -5.25 -39.02 12.97
N GLY A 306 -4.52 -38.37 13.86
CA GLY A 306 -3.18 -38.85 14.23
C GLY A 306 -2.66 -38.35 15.58
N GLY A 307 -3.21 -38.92 16.67
CA GLY A 307 -2.52 -39.20 17.94
C GLY A 307 -1.88 -38.06 18.73
#